data_AF-A0AAV4VT81-F1
#
_entry.id   AF-A0AAV4VT81-F1
#
_cell.length_a   1.000
_cell.length_b   1.000
_cell.length_c   1.000
_cell.angle_alpha   90.00
_cell.angle_beta   90.00
_cell.angle_gamma   90.00
#
_symmetry.space_group_name_H-M   'P 1'
#
loop_
_entity.id
_entity.type
_entity.pdbx_description
1 polymer ?
#
loop_
_entity_poly.entity_id
_entity_poly.type
_entity_poly.pdbx_seq_one_letter_code
_entity_poly.pdbx_strand_id
1 'polypeptide(L)'
;TLKCIHLLGKEGSNAFSSVQDLKHHTDSQLKEEMSYHPFYGFKRNLIRLIGNVCYGYKDNQDIVRNLDGIPLILDCCKFDAKNPYIIQWCILAIRNLLENNLENQAIVANITTSGEIADDKLLKEMGFQIHCENGKIRLK
;
A
#
# COMPACT_ATOMS: atom_id res chain seq x y z
N THR A 1 4.83 -10.44 -10.84
CA THR A 1 5.38 -10.66 -9.49
C THR A 1 4.62 -9.93 -8.38
N LEU A 2 4.51 -8.59 -8.38
CA LEU A 2 3.81 -7.86 -7.31
C LEU A 2 2.36 -8.34 -7.10
N LYS A 3 1.58 -8.49 -8.17
CA LYS A 3 0.19 -9.00 -8.15
C LYS A 3 0.10 -10.35 -7.44
N CYS A 4 0.98 -11.30 -7.79
CA CYS A 4 1.02 -12.63 -7.18
C CYS A 4 1.27 -12.57 -5.68
N ILE A 5 2.26 -11.80 -5.24
CA ILE A 5 2.63 -11.68 -3.82
C ILE A 5 1.54 -10.98 -3.01
N HIS A 6 0.89 -9.99 -3.61
CA HIS A 6 -0.22 -9.30 -2.97
C HIS A 6 -1.42 -10.23 -2.77
N LEU A 7 -1.77 -11.01 -3.80
CA LEU A 7 -2.87 -11.99 -3.71
C LEU A 7 -2.54 -13.11 -2.71
N LEU A 8 -1.34 -13.69 -2.77
CA LEU A 8 -0.88 -14.67 -1.79
C LEU A 8 -0.94 -14.11 -0.36
N GLY A 9 -0.57 -12.84 -0.15
CA GLY A 9 -0.67 -12.21 1.17
C GLY A 9 -2.09 -12.05 1.71
N LYS A 10 -3.13 -12.19 0.87
CA LYS A 10 -4.54 -12.22 1.27
C LYS A 10 -5.04 -13.65 1.55
N GLU A 11 -4.28 -14.67 1.17
CA GLU A 11 -4.63 -16.08 1.35
C GLU A 11 -4.06 -16.62 2.67
N GLY A 12 -4.86 -16.56 3.73
CA GLY A 12 -4.49 -17.09 5.04
C GLY A 12 -3.27 -16.40 5.67
N SER A 13 -2.60 -17.10 6.59
CA SER A 13 -1.38 -16.61 7.24
C SER A 13 -0.15 -17.21 6.57
N ASN A 14 0.70 -16.35 6.00
CA ASN A 14 1.91 -16.79 5.30
C ASN A 14 3.02 -15.71 5.32
N ALA A 15 4.13 -15.96 4.62
CA ALA A 15 5.27 -15.04 4.56
C ALA A 15 4.90 -13.63 4.05
N PHE A 16 3.88 -13.49 3.20
CA PHE A 16 3.48 -12.24 2.53
C PHE A 16 2.24 -11.58 3.12
N SER A 17 1.62 -12.20 4.15
CA SER A 17 0.50 -11.61 4.87
C SER A 17 0.93 -10.33 5.59
N SER A 18 0.08 -9.30 5.51
CA SER A 18 0.34 -7.99 6.12
C SER A 18 0.32 -8.08 7.63
N VAL A 19 1.22 -7.37 8.30
CA VAL A 19 1.22 -7.24 9.76
C VAL A 19 0.81 -5.82 10.13
N GLN A 20 -0.41 -5.67 10.64
CA GLN A 20 -0.99 -4.35 10.93
C GLN A 20 -0.90 -3.93 12.40
N ASP A 21 -0.47 -4.82 13.30
CA ASP A 21 -0.38 -4.53 14.73
C ASP A 21 0.79 -3.57 15.02
N LEU A 22 0.50 -2.47 15.72
CA LEU A 22 1.44 -1.42 16.09
C LEU A 22 2.61 -1.94 16.93
N LYS A 23 2.42 -3.02 17.71
CA LYS A 23 3.45 -3.61 18.57
C LYS A 23 4.69 -4.01 17.81
N HIS A 24 4.54 -4.52 16.58
CA HIS A 24 5.67 -4.91 15.73
C HIS A 24 6.54 -3.73 15.26
N HIS A 25 6.10 -2.50 15.51
CA HIS A 25 6.83 -1.29 15.14
C HIS A 25 7.34 -0.50 16.36
N THR A 26 6.67 -0.61 17.51
CA THR A 26 7.07 0.04 18.77
C THR A 26 8.05 -0.82 19.57
N ASP A 27 7.95 -2.14 19.46
CA ASP A 27 8.85 -3.07 20.12
C ASP A 27 10.10 -3.30 19.27
N SER A 28 11.26 -2.89 19.79
CA SER A 28 12.53 -3.01 19.09
C SER A 28 12.95 -4.45 18.85
N GLN A 29 12.63 -5.38 19.77
CA GLN A 29 13.00 -6.78 19.65
C GLN A 29 12.18 -7.47 18.56
N LEU A 30 10.85 -7.31 18.58
CA LEU A 30 9.97 -7.88 17.55
C LEU A 30 10.30 -7.33 16.15
N LYS A 31 10.67 -6.06 16.08
CA LYS A 31 11.08 -5.41 14.82
C LYS A 31 12.41 -5.97 14.32
N GLU A 32 13.37 -6.19 15.20
CA GLU A 32 14.67 -6.76 14.84
C GLU A 32 14.52 -8.19 14.33
N GLU A 33 13.80 -9.05 15.05
CA GLU A 33 13.50 -10.43 14.64
C GLU A 33 12.85 -10.49 13.25
N MET A 34 11.85 -9.63 13.02
CA MET A 34 11.15 -9.55 11.73
C MET A 34 12.08 -9.08 10.60
N SER A 35 13.07 -8.24 10.89
CA SER A 35 13.98 -7.69 9.90
C SER A 35 14.93 -8.72 9.28
N TYR A 36 15.20 -9.83 9.99
CA TYR A 36 16.01 -10.94 9.50
C TYR A 36 15.25 -11.87 8.54
N HIS A 37 13.94 -11.73 8.43
CA HIS A 37 13.15 -12.58 7.55
C HIS A 37 13.49 -12.31 6.07
N PRO A 38 13.73 -13.34 5.22
CA PRO A 38 14.19 -13.14 3.84
C PRO A 38 13.26 -12.29 2.95
N PHE A 39 11.97 -12.26 3.27
CA PHE A 39 10.96 -11.49 2.55
C PHE A 39 10.66 -10.13 3.18
N TYR A 40 11.40 -9.71 4.21
CA TYR A 40 11.24 -8.41 4.84
C TYR A 40 11.47 -7.28 3.82
N GLY A 41 10.48 -6.40 3.70
CA GLY A 41 10.48 -5.31 2.73
C GLY A 41 10.38 -5.74 1.26
N PHE A 42 10.11 -7.01 0.97
CA PHE A 42 10.08 -7.51 -0.42
C PHE A 42 8.99 -6.83 -1.25
N LYS A 43 7.75 -6.78 -0.74
CA LYS A 43 6.61 -6.14 -1.41
C LYS A 43 6.88 -4.64 -1.63
N ARG A 44 7.38 -3.96 -0.59
CA ARG A 44 7.83 -2.56 -0.69
C ARG A 44 8.90 -2.36 -1.77
N ASN A 45 9.91 -3.23 -1.82
CA ASN A 45 11.02 -3.09 -2.77
C ASN A 45 10.53 -3.25 -4.22
N LEU A 46 9.53 -4.10 -4.47
CA LEU A 46 8.87 -4.19 -5.78
C LEU A 46 8.15 -2.87 -6.13
N ILE A 47 7.39 -2.30 -5.20
CA ILE A 47 6.69 -1.03 -5.41
C ILE A 47 7.69 0.11 -5.65
N ARG A 48 8.79 0.14 -4.89
CA ARG A 48 9.90 1.08 -5.09
C ARG A 48 10.52 0.94 -6.48
N LEU A 49 10.81 -0.29 -6.92
CA LEU A 49 11.35 -0.53 -8.25
C LEU A 49 10.41 0.00 -9.33
N ILE A 50 9.11 -0.32 -9.23
CA ILE A 50 8.08 0.16 -10.17
C ILE A 50 8.05 1.70 -10.19
N GLY A 51 7.96 2.33 -9.01
CA GLY A 51 7.94 3.78 -8.91
C GLY A 51 9.17 4.43 -9.55
N ASN A 52 10.35 3.88 -9.31
CA ASN A 52 11.60 4.41 -9.86
C ASN A 52 11.67 4.28 -11.39
N VAL A 53 11.30 3.13 -11.96
CA VAL A 53 11.36 2.94 -13.44
C VAL A 53 10.30 3.74 -14.19
N CYS A 54 9.21 4.13 -13.53
CA CYS A 54 8.16 4.98 -14.12
C CYS A 54 8.49 6.47 -14.08
N TYR A 55 9.51 6.91 -13.35
CA TYR A 55 9.82 8.33 -13.21
C TYR A 55 10.24 8.94 -14.56
N GLY A 56 9.41 9.84 -15.09
CA GLY A 56 9.66 10.52 -16.36
C GLY A 56 9.59 9.63 -17.61
N TYR A 57 9.07 8.40 -17.52
CA TYR A 57 9.09 7.44 -18.63
C TYR A 57 7.68 6.91 -18.94
N LYS A 58 6.99 7.55 -19.90
CA LYS A 58 5.57 7.27 -20.21
C LYS A 58 5.32 5.81 -20.60
N ASP A 59 6.21 5.18 -21.38
CA ASP A 59 6.04 3.78 -21.78
C ASP A 59 5.98 2.85 -20.56
N ASN A 60 6.83 3.07 -19.56
CA ASN A 60 6.82 2.29 -18.32
C ASN A 60 5.55 2.58 -17.50
N GLN A 61 5.10 3.83 -17.46
CA GLN A 61 3.84 4.20 -16.80
C GLN A 61 2.65 3.48 -17.45
N ASP A 62 2.63 3.41 -18.78
CA ASP A 62 1.57 2.78 -19.55
C ASP A 62 1.60 1.25 -19.43
N ILE A 63 2.79 0.63 -19.39
CA ILE A 63 2.93 -0.81 -19.07
C ILE A 63 2.31 -1.11 -17.71
N VAL A 64 2.62 -0.31 -16.69
CA VAL A 64 2.07 -0.51 -15.34
C VAL A 64 0.56 -0.32 -15.32
N ARG A 65 0.04 0.70 -16.02
CA ARG A 65 -1.41 0.88 -16.20
C ARG A 65 -2.05 -0.37 -16.79
N ASN A 66 -1.52 -0.87 -17.91
CA ASN A 66 -2.10 -1.98 -18.67
C ASN A 66 -2.07 -3.31 -17.90
N LEU A 67 -1.28 -3.40 -16.82
CA LEU A 67 -1.19 -4.54 -15.92
C LEU A 67 -2.04 -4.38 -14.63
N ASP A 68 -2.96 -3.41 -14.61
CA ASP A 68 -3.75 -3.02 -13.42
C ASP A 68 -2.87 -2.61 -12.22
N GLY A 69 -1.67 -2.08 -12.50
CA GLY A 69 -0.69 -1.77 -11.47
C GLY A 69 -1.07 -0.58 -10.59
N ILE A 70 -1.77 0.41 -11.13
CA ILE A 70 -2.23 1.60 -10.40
C ILE A 70 -3.18 1.21 -9.24
N PRO A 71 -4.33 0.54 -9.48
CA PRO A 71 -5.21 0.13 -8.39
C PRO A 71 -4.55 -0.88 -7.44
N LEU A 72 -3.67 -1.75 -7.95
CA LEU A 72 -2.91 -2.67 -7.12
C LEU A 72 -1.97 -1.96 -6.12
N ILE A 73 -1.23 -0.93 -6.58
CA ILE A 73 -0.33 -0.15 -5.72
C ILE A 73 -1.15 0.67 -4.71
N LEU A 74 -2.30 1.22 -5.10
CA LEU A 74 -3.21 1.90 -4.18
C LEU A 74 -3.73 0.96 -3.09
N ASP A 75 -4.07 -0.30 -3.42
CA ASP A 75 -4.50 -1.30 -2.42
C ASP A 75 -3.36 -1.74 -1.48
N CYS A 76 -2.09 -1.52 -1.88
CA CYS A 76 -0.93 -1.72 -1.02
C CYS A 76 -0.65 -0.53 -0.07
N CYS A 77 -1.38 0.58 -0.20
CA CYS A 77 -1.23 1.78 0.62
C CYS A 77 -1.86 1.61 2.01
N LYS A 78 -1.39 0.62 2.76
CA LYS A 78 -1.85 0.27 4.11
C LYS A 78 -0.64 0.02 5.00
N PHE A 79 -0.83 0.16 6.30
CA PHE A 79 0.25 -0.15 7.24
C PHE A 79 0.62 -1.64 7.16
N ASP A 80 1.92 -1.93 7.09
CA ASP A 80 2.45 -3.28 7.07
C ASP A 80 3.85 -3.30 7.70
N ALA A 81 3.96 -3.87 8.90
CA ALA A 81 5.21 -3.91 9.65
C ALA A 81 6.29 -4.77 8.95
N LYS A 82 5.89 -5.76 8.13
CA LYS A 82 6.85 -6.53 7.30
C LYS A 82 7.37 -5.72 6.12
N ASN A 83 6.73 -4.61 5.77
CA ASN A 83 7.09 -3.75 4.65
C ASN A 83 7.23 -2.28 5.11
N PRO A 84 8.29 -1.94 5.87
CA PRO A 84 8.45 -0.60 6.42
C PRO A 84 8.46 0.48 5.34
N TYR A 85 7.73 1.55 5.55
CA TYR A 85 7.53 2.65 4.60
C TYR A 85 6.74 2.30 3.33
N ILE A 86 5.98 1.20 3.31
CA ILE A 86 5.20 0.80 2.12
C ILE A 86 4.27 1.91 1.65
N ILE A 87 3.62 2.64 2.55
CA ILE A 87 2.74 3.78 2.24
C ILE A 87 3.50 4.86 1.47
N GLN A 88 4.69 5.26 1.95
CA GLN A 88 5.50 6.29 1.31
C GLN A 88 5.97 5.87 -0.08
N TRP A 89 6.36 4.60 -0.25
CA TRP A 89 6.74 4.07 -1.56
C TRP A 89 5.53 3.94 -2.49
N CYS A 90 4.35 3.60 -1.99
CA CYS A 90 3.11 3.64 -2.77
C CYS A 90 2.80 5.05 -3.26
N ILE A 91 2.84 6.04 -2.36
CA ILE A 91 2.59 7.45 -2.70
C ILE A 91 3.58 7.93 -3.77
N LEU A 92 4.87 7.63 -3.61
CA LEU A 92 5.89 8.00 -4.59
C LEU A 92 5.66 7.31 -5.94
N ALA A 93 5.38 6.00 -5.94
CA ALA A 93 5.11 5.25 -7.15
C ALA A 93 3.88 5.77 -7.89
N ILE A 94 2.80 6.06 -7.17
CA ILE A 94 1.59 6.66 -7.74
C ILE A 94 1.91 8.03 -8.32
N ARG A 95 2.60 8.92 -7.59
CA ARG A 95 3.00 10.22 -8.15
C ARG A 95 3.74 10.05 -9.48
N ASN A 96 4.73 9.17 -9.53
CA ASN A 96 5.51 8.93 -10.74
C ASN A 96 4.69 8.32 -11.89
N LEU A 97 3.68 7.49 -11.56
CA LEU A 97 2.76 6.90 -12.54
C LEU A 97 1.80 7.92 -13.15
N LEU A 98 1.43 8.95 -12.38
CA LEU A 98 0.48 9.99 -12.81
C LEU A 98 1.15 11.20 -13.47
N GLU A 99 2.45 11.39 -13.23
CA GLU A 99 3.22 12.53 -13.71
C GLU A 99 3.19 12.61 -15.25
N ASN A 100 2.58 13.68 -15.77
CA ASN A 100 2.38 13.95 -17.20
C ASN A 100 1.65 12.83 -17.97
N ASN A 101 0.77 12.08 -17.31
CA ASN A 101 0.02 10.97 -17.91
C ASN A 101 -1.49 11.08 -17.61
N LEU A 102 -2.24 11.72 -18.51
CA LEU A 102 -3.66 11.99 -18.35
C LEU A 102 -4.49 10.70 -18.27
N GLU A 103 -4.11 9.67 -19.03
CA GLU A 103 -4.81 8.40 -19.02
C GLU A 103 -4.66 7.68 -17.67
N ASN A 104 -3.48 7.76 -17.05
CA ASN A 104 -3.27 7.24 -15.71
C ASN A 104 -3.99 8.08 -14.64
N GLN A 105 -4.01 9.41 -14.79
CA GLN A 105 -4.77 10.31 -13.90
C GLN A 105 -6.27 10.00 -13.94
N ALA A 106 -6.81 9.71 -15.13
CA ALA A 106 -8.22 9.35 -15.29
C ALA A 106 -8.59 8.08 -14.50
N ILE A 107 -7.68 7.12 -14.36
CA ILE A 107 -7.93 5.92 -13.55
C ILE A 107 -8.18 6.30 -12.09
N VAL A 108 -7.30 7.13 -11.51
CA VAL A 108 -7.44 7.55 -10.11
C VAL A 108 -8.66 8.45 -9.90
N ALA A 109 -8.97 9.33 -10.86
CA ALA A 109 -10.15 10.19 -10.81
C ALA A 109 -11.48 9.40 -10.81
N ASN A 110 -11.48 8.20 -11.41
CA ASN A 110 -12.64 7.31 -11.45
C ASN A 110 -12.72 6.34 -10.26
N ILE A 111 -11.74 6.34 -9.35
CA ILE A 111 -11.82 5.54 -8.13
C ILE A 111 -12.82 6.22 -7.19
N THR A 112 -13.98 5.59 -7.01
CA THR A 112 -14.96 6.01 -6.02
C THR A 112 -14.65 5.37 -4.68
N THR A 113 -14.83 6.13 -3.60
CA THR A 113 -14.78 5.59 -2.24
C THR A 113 -15.97 4.66 -2.04
N SER A 114 -15.77 3.35 -2.19
CA SER A 114 -16.77 2.33 -1.90
C SER A 114 -16.21 1.38 -0.85
N GLY A 115 -16.73 1.45 0.39
CA GLY A 115 -16.44 0.46 1.43
C GLY A 115 -16.23 1.01 2.85
N GLU A 116 -16.50 0.14 3.84
CA GLU A 116 -16.26 0.33 5.27
C GLU A 116 -14.80 0.67 5.59
N ILE A 117 -14.58 1.38 6.70
CA ILE A 117 -13.27 1.85 7.12
C ILE A 117 -12.33 0.66 7.37
N ALA A 118 -11.36 0.46 6.47
CA ALA A 118 -10.46 -0.70 6.48
C ALA A 118 -9.53 -0.76 7.71
N ASP A 119 -9.26 0.36 8.37
CA ASP A 119 -8.28 0.49 9.46
C ASP A 119 -8.92 0.82 10.82
N ASP A 120 -10.14 0.34 11.08
CA ASP A 120 -10.84 0.57 12.36
C ASP A 120 -10.00 0.12 13.58
N LYS A 121 -9.30 -1.02 13.49
CA LYS A 121 -8.43 -1.51 14.57
C LYS A 121 -7.25 -0.59 14.84
N LEU A 122 -6.52 -0.17 13.80
CA LEU A 122 -5.35 0.71 13.94
C LEU A 122 -5.75 2.07 14.53
N LEU A 123 -6.85 2.65 14.03
CA LEU A 123 -7.35 3.93 14.51
C LEU A 123 -7.82 3.85 15.97
N LYS A 124 -8.46 2.74 16.37
CA LYS A 124 -8.78 2.46 17.79
C LYS A 124 -7.54 2.31 18.66
N GLU A 125 -6.51 1.60 18.19
CA GLU A 125 -5.23 1.47 18.90
C GLU A 125 -4.53 2.84 19.08
N MET A 126 -4.72 3.76 18.14
CA MET A 126 -4.24 5.15 18.24
C MET A 126 -5.17 6.07 19.07
N GLY A 127 -6.27 5.56 19.62
CA GLY A 127 -7.19 6.29 20.47
C GLY A 127 -8.27 7.11 19.74
N PHE A 128 -8.44 6.93 18.43
CA PHE A 128 -9.44 7.66 17.65
C PHE A 128 -10.77 6.92 17.59
N GLN A 129 -11.87 7.68 17.69
CA GLN A 129 -13.22 7.17 17.38
C GLN A 129 -13.62 7.58 15.98
N ILE A 130 -14.12 6.63 15.19
CA ILE A 130 -14.45 6.84 13.78
C ILE A 130 -15.95 6.92 13.62
N HIS A 131 -16.42 7.95 12.91
CA HIS A 131 -17.81 8.09 12.53
C HIS A 131 -17.92 8.36 11.02
N CYS A 132 -18.80 7.60 10.35
CA CYS A 132 -19.14 7.84 8.95
C CYS A 132 -20.39 8.71 8.86
N GLU A 133 -20.24 9.95 8.42
CA GLU A 133 -21.34 10.87 8.12
C GLU A 133 -21.34 11.17 6.63
N ASN A 134 -22.41 10.81 5.91
CA ASN A 134 -22.60 11.12 4.48
C ASN A 134 -21.41 10.68 3.59
N GLY A 135 -20.82 9.52 3.87
CA GLY A 135 -19.65 9.01 3.14
C GLY A 135 -18.33 9.73 3.46
N LYS A 136 -18.32 10.67 4.41
CA LYS A 136 -17.12 11.30 4.95
C LYS A 136 -16.76 10.70 6.30
N ILE A 137 -15.49 10.34 6.45
CA ILE A 137 -14.93 9.83 7.71
C ILE A 137 -14.58 11.02 8.59
N ARG A 138 -15.09 11.05 9.83
CA ARG A 138 -14.70 12.01 10.87
C ARG A 138 -14.00 11.28 12.01
N LEU A 139 -12.91 11.88 12.51
CA LEU A 139 -12.16 11.43 13.69
C LEU A 139 -12.60 12.26 14.90
N LYS A 140 -12.87 11.60 16.03
CA LYS A 140 -13.06 12.21 17.35
C LYS A 140 -12.00 11.71 18.32
#